data_AF-A0AAV4GR93-F1
#
_entry.id   AF-A0AAV4GR93-F1
#
_cell.length_a   1.000
_cell.length_b   1.000
_cell.length_c   1.000
_cell.angle_alpha   90.00
_cell.angle_beta   90.00
_cell.angle_gamma   90.00
#
_symmetry.space_group_name_H-M   'P 1'
#
loop_
_entity.id
_entity.type
_entity.pdbx_description
1 polymer ?
#
loop_
_entity_poly.entity_id
_entity_poly.type
_entity_poly.pdbx_seq_one_letter_code
_entity_poly.pdbx_strand_id
1 'polypeptide(L)'
;MATDKLYTPEDEAILERTDPPFSPLTMFVCTFEAVLTNINLTHEALIELLEPKGAIKALNCNFGHKVQPGYERFGKKPKPAREVHVARGGSLTRGRQLTPAVVRLRKPQGDATCFNSALEVTIIPGPEDNPPAAVQKYLAQNPNKHYAVKSFPTTGKTQVPGVVCASLEDGSYVARLWAKFLTEAGIAANPEEPITVARETPIMLNFKYFLYRRDERVILNLSAVADHLETAKSAYEFAERTRGIEKAELAVAEKMFKTANRDAWSIYEGAEKSSELPFPVREIKRVQDGQNISFKFVSPAGKKVRVNMFYRGKVNILGSADFETPKAIYAYLSALVSSRWEKLVSIQPLPDQARRTHGASKPKPKSSSAAALPGSAATATSGGDLNPPENAARASEDATLDKEQRQDIENDQENPLDGDAK
;
A
#
# COMPACT_ATOMS: atom_id res chain seq x y z
N MET A 1 37.51 -22.34 -14.96
CA MET A 1 37.29 -21.65 -13.67
C MET A 1 36.01 -22.20 -13.10
N ALA A 2 36.07 -22.93 -11.99
CA ALA A 2 34.87 -23.39 -11.31
C ALA A 2 34.13 -22.14 -10.81
N THR A 3 32.91 -21.91 -11.29
CA THR A 3 32.04 -20.90 -10.71
C THR A 3 31.70 -21.38 -9.32
N ASP A 4 32.29 -20.76 -8.29
CA ASP A 4 31.91 -21.01 -6.90
C ASP A 4 30.39 -20.90 -6.82
N LYS A 5 29.74 -22.02 -6.48
CA LYS A 5 28.30 -22.02 -6.26
C LYS A 5 28.03 -21.06 -5.10
N LEU A 6 27.42 -19.91 -5.41
CA LEU A 6 27.05 -18.90 -4.41
C LEU A 6 26.04 -19.41 -3.37
N TYR A 7 25.35 -20.52 -3.69
CA TYR A 7 24.26 -21.08 -2.88
C TYR A 7 24.60 -22.49 -2.42
N THR A 8 24.23 -22.79 -1.18
CA THR A 8 24.22 -24.14 -0.63
C THR A 8 23.06 -24.96 -1.24
N PRO A 9 23.09 -26.31 -1.19
CA PRO A 9 21.93 -27.11 -1.60
C PRO A 9 20.63 -26.73 -0.87
N GLU A 10 20.72 -26.33 0.40
CA GLU A 10 19.60 -25.81 1.18
C GLU A 10 19.06 -24.48 0.63
N ASP A 11 19.94 -23.58 0.22
CA ASP A 11 19.56 -22.33 -0.44
C ASP A 11 18.93 -22.59 -1.82
N GLU A 12 19.44 -23.56 -2.60
CA GLU A 12 18.85 -23.99 -3.88
C GLU A 12 17.41 -24.51 -3.67
N ALA A 13 17.16 -25.29 -2.60
CA ALA A 13 15.82 -25.78 -2.27
C ALA A 13 14.84 -24.66 -1.86
N ILE A 14 15.33 -23.61 -1.21
CA ILE A 14 14.54 -22.44 -0.83
C ILE A 14 14.22 -21.56 -2.05
N LEU A 15 15.14 -21.48 -3.02
CA LEU A 15 14.96 -20.78 -4.28
C LEU A 15 14.13 -21.57 -5.30
N GLU A 16 13.66 -22.77 -4.99
CA GLU A 16 12.81 -23.52 -5.89
C GLU A 16 11.56 -22.69 -6.23
N ARG A 17 11.33 -22.51 -7.53
CA ARG A 17 10.29 -21.64 -8.06
C ARG A 17 8.90 -22.09 -7.63
N THR A 18 8.09 -21.15 -7.14
CA THR A 18 6.65 -21.32 -6.95
C THR A 18 5.93 -20.91 -8.24
N ASP A 19 4.96 -21.70 -8.70
CA ASP A 19 4.11 -21.36 -9.84
C ASP A 19 2.62 -21.40 -9.43
N PRO A 20 1.90 -20.26 -9.42
CA PRO A 20 2.37 -18.92 -9.77
C PRO A 20 3.38 -18.35 -8.76
N PRO A 21 4.22 -17.36 -9.15
CA PRO A 21 5.19 -16.76 -8.23
C PRO A 21 4.55 -15.83 -7.19
N PHE A 22 3.35 -15.34 -7.45
CA PHE A 22 2.67 -14.34 -6.64
C PHE A 22 1.29 -14.81 -6.17
N SER A 23 0.86 -14.30 -5.02
CA SER A 23 -0.51 -14.39 -4.54
C SER A 23 -1.49 -13.75 -5.54
N PRO A 24 -2.78 -14.13 -5.50
CA PRO A 24 -3.81 -13.44 -6.27
C PRO A 24 -3.78 -11.91 -6.06
N LEU A 25 -4.14 -11.19 -7.12
CA LEU A 25 -4.28 -9.74 -7.10
C LEU A 25 -5.51 -9.34 -6.28
N THR A 26 -5.31 -8.67 -5.14
CA THR A 26 -6.40 -8.31 -4.23
C THR A 26 -6.55 -6.80 -4.16
N MET A 27 -7.77 -6.29 -4.37
CA MET A 27 -8.08 -4.89 -4.07
C MET A 27 -8.07 -4.71 -2.55
N PHE A 28 -7.24 -3.80 -2.03
CA PHE A 28 -7.18 -3.56 -0.58
C PHE A 28 -7.81 -2.23 -0.17
N VAL A 29 -7.90 -1.27 -1.10
CA VAL A 29 -8.62 -0.03 -0.84
C VAL A 29 -9.07 0.62 -2.14
N CYS A 30 -10.25 1.21 -2.10
CA CYS A 30 -10.81 2.08 -3.11
C CYS A 30 -11.21 3.42 -2.49
N THR A 31 -11.04 4.50 -3.25
CA THR A 31 -11.81 5.72 -3.03
C THR A 31 -12.94 5.74 -4.03
N PHE A 32 -14.15 5.70 -3.49
CA PHE A 32 -15.40 5.70 -4.24
C PHE A 32 -15.98 7.12 -4.25
N GLU A 33 -16.50 7.58 -5.39
CA GLU A 33 -17.22 8.85 -5.50
C GLU A 33 -18.69 8.60 -5.81
N ALA A 34 -19.55 9.29 -5.07
CA ALA A 34 -20.97 9.40 -5.32
C ALA A 34 -21.34 10.86 -5.61
N VAL A 35 -22.35 11.09 -6.44
CA VAL A 35 -22.95 12.41 -6.63
C VAL A 35 -24.37 12.37 -6.09
N LEU A 36 -24.63 13.15 -5.05
CA LEU A 36 -25.95 13.26 -4.43
C LEU A 36 -26.82 14.27 -5.18
N THR A 37 -28.09 13.97 -5.33
CA THR A 37 -29.10 14.90 -5.86
C THR A 37 -29.60 15.86 -4.78
N ASN A 38 -30.25 16.94 -5.22
CA ASN A 38 -31.12 17.74 -4.36
C ASN A 38 -30.45 18.30 -3.08
N ILE A 39 -29.15 18.61 -3.15
CA ILE A 39 -28.39 19.27 -2.08
C ILE A 39 -27.60 20.45 -2.66
N ASN A 40 -27.70 21.60 -2.00
CA ASN A 40 -26.94 22.80 -2.36
C ASN A 40 -26.82 23.73 -1.16
N LEU A 41 -25.94 23.38 -0.22
CA LEU A 41 -25.69 24.17 0.98
C LEU A 41 -24.19 24.41 1.17
N THR A 42 -23.86 25.48 1.89
CA THR A 42 -22.50 25.70 2.37
C THR A 42 -22.18 24.72 3.50
N HIS A 43 -20.89 24.46 3.74
CA HIS A 43 -20.44 23.59 4.82
C HIS A 43 -20.88 24.11 6.20
N GLU A 44 -20.86 25.44 6.37
CA GLU A 44 -21.27 26.14 7.60
C GLU A 44 -22.76 25.94 7.89
N ALA A 45 -23.64 26.22 6.92
CA ALA A 45 -25.06 25.98 7.08
C ALA A 45 -25.38 24.50 7.34
N LEU A 46 -24.68 23.59 6.64
CA LEU A 46 -24.90 22.16 6.80
C LEU A 46 -24.50 21.65 8.20
N ILE A 47 -23.35 22.07 8.74
CA ILE A 47 -22.92 21.61 10.07
C ILE A 47 -23.83 22.16 11.18
N GLU A 48 -24.36 23.37 11.01
CA GLU A 48 -25.31 23.97 11.95
C GLU A 48 -26.62 23.18 12.03
N LEU A 49 -27.18 22.80 10.87
CA LEU A 49 -28.49 22.13 10.77
C LEU A 49 -28.47 20.65 11.18
N LEU A 50 -27.33 19.97 11.06
CA LEU A 50 -27.24 18.53 11.28
C LEU A 50 -26.91 18.17 12.73
N GLU A 51 -27.53 17.10 13.22
CA GLU A 51 -27.13 16.43 14.47
C GLU A 51 -26.80 14.96 14.19
N PRO A 52 -25.61 14.45 14.59
CA PRO A 52 -25.22 13.08 14.30
C PRO A 52 -26.14 12.09 15.06
N LYS A 53 -26.75 11.15 14.33
CA LYS A 53 -27.63 10.09 14.86
C LYS A 53 -27.51 8.80 14.04
N GLY A 54 -27.93 7.66 14.62
CA GLY A 54 -27.86 6.35 13.97
C GLY A 54 -26.43 5.99 13.55
N ALA A 55 -26.24 5.58 12.30
CA ALA A 55 -24.94 5.24 11.72
C ALA A 55 -23.93 6.42 11.68
N ILE A 56 -24.40 7.68 11.72
CA ILE A 56 -23.57 8.87 11.59
C ILE A 56 -23.01 9.28 12.95
N LYS A 57 -21.76 8.92 13.26
CA LYS A 57 -21.19 9.07 14.61
C LYS A 57 -20.52 10.42 14.85
N ALA A 58 -19.96 11.04 13.81
CA ALA A 58 -19.33 12.35 13.91
C ALA A 58 -19.44 13.15 12.60
N LEU A 59 -19.51 14.46 12.74
CA LEU A 59 -19.51 15.47 11.69
C LEU A 59 -18.40 16.48 12.01
N ASN A 60 -17.44 16.64 11.10
CA ASN A 60 -16.30 17.53 11.30
C ASN A 60 -16.09 18.41 10.07
N CYS A 61 -16.05 19.72 10.25
CA CYS A 61 -15.54 20.65 9.25
C CYS A 61 -14.87 21.83 9.98
N ASN A 62 -14.28 22.76 9.24
CA ASN A 62 -13.63 23.91 9.88
C ASN A 62 -14.60 24.86 10.61
N PHE A 63 -15.91 24.71 10.39
CA PHE A 63 -16.95 25.55 10.98
C PHE A 63 -17.61 24.90 12.21
N GLY A 64 -17.31 23.63 12.50
CA GLY A 64 -17.90 22.95 13.64
C GLY A 64 -17.58 21.47 13.72
N HIS A 65 -17.70 20.94 14.93
CA HIS A 65 -17.49 19.54 15.28
C HIS A 65 -18.67 19.05 16.12
N LYS A 66 -19.40 18.06 15.61
CA LYS A 66 -20.50 17.41 16.32
C LYS A 66 -20.26 15.91 16.37
N VAL A 67 -20.46 15.31 17.55
CA VAL A 67 -20.16 13.90 17.79
C VAL A 67 -21.26 13.29 18.66
N GLN A 68 -21.66 12.06 18.38
CA GLN A 68 -22.57 11.30 19.25
C GLN A 68 -21.90 10.98 20.60
N PRO A 69 -22.66 10.94 21.71
CA PRO A 69 -22.14 10.46 23.00
C PRO A 69 -21.51 9.07 22.88
N GLY A 70 -20.31 8.90 23.43
CA GLY A 70 -19.51 7.65 23.38
C GLY A 70 -18.60 7.52 22.15
N TYR A 71 -18.63 8.49 21.24
CA TYR A 71 -17.84 8.49 20.00
C TYR A 71 -16.83 9.66 19.94
N GLU A 72 -16.53 10.29 21.07
CA GLU A 72 -15.75 11.52 21.20
C GLU A 72 -14.36 11.44 20.55
N ARG A 73 -13.79 10.23 20.45
CA ARG A 73 -12.52 9.97 19.74
C ARG A 73 -12.52 10.38 18.27
N PHE A 74 -13.69 10.48 17.64
CA PHE A 74 -13.85 10.91 16.24
C PHE A 74 -14.04 12.43 16.10
N GLY A 75 -14.19 13.16 17.22
CA GLY A 75 -14.21 14.61 17.24
C GLY A 75 -12.81 15.17 16.99
N LYS A 76 -12.70 16.07 16.01
CA LYS A 76 -11.45 16.79 15.79
C LYS A 76 -11.32 17.96 16.77
N LYS A 77 -10.09 18.24 17.18
CA LYS A 77 -9.74 19.37 18.03
C LYS A 77 -8.90 20.36 17.23
N PRO A 78 -9.10 21.68 17.43
CA PRO A 78 -8.21 22.72 16.91
C PRO A 78 -6.76 22.33 17.15
N LYS A 79 -5.97 22.28 16.08
CA LYS A 79 -4.53 22.16 16.24
C LYS A 79 -4.06 23.42 16.97
N PRO A 80 -3.27 23.31 18.04
CA PRO A 80 -2.70 24.50 18.67
C PRO A 80 -1.99 25.30 17.59
N ALA A 81 -2.15 26.63 17.62
CA ALA A 81 -1.53 27.51 16.66
C ALA A 81 -0.04 27.13 16.58
N ARG A 82 0.38 26.56 15.44
CA ARG A 82 1.80 26.25 15.26
C ARG A 82 2.52 27.57 15.40
N GLU A 83 3.38 27.65 16.41
CA GLU A 83 4.34 28.74 16.48
C GLU A 83 5.01 28.80 15.12
N VAL A 84 4.97 29.98 14.51
CA VAL A 84 5.58 30.21 13.22
C VAL A 84 7.07 29.99 13.44
N HIS A 85 7.54 28.78 13.18
CA HIS A 85 8.96 28.51 13.11
C HIS A 85 9.47 29.35 11.94
N VAL A 86 10.01 30.53 12.29
CA VAL A 86 10.88 31.29 11.42
C VAL A 86 11.93 30.29 11.00
N ALA A 87 11.87 29.85 9.74
CA ALA A 87 12.82 28.88 9.21
C ALA A 87 14.21 29.43 9.54
N ARG A 88 14.93 28.78 10.46
CA ARG A 88 16.30 29.16 10.77
C ARG A 88 17.04 29.12 9.44
N GLY A 89 17.49 30.28 8.99
CA GLY A 89 18.09 30.45 7.67
C GLY A 89 19.10 29.35 7.44
N GLY A 90 18.83 28.47 6.47
CA GLY A 90 19.75 27.42 6.08
C GLY A 90 21.08 28.09 5.72
N SER A 91 22.17 27.61 6.33
CA SER A 91 23.53 28.03 6.04
C SER A 91 23.77 28.00 4.53
N LEU A 92 23.98 29.18 3.95
CA LEU A 92 24.27 29.32 2.53
C LEU A 92 25.71 28.91 2.27
N THR A 93 25.89 27.85 1.49
CA THR A 93 27.05 27.74 0.62
C THR A 93 27.08 28.95 -0.32
N ARG A 94 28.01 29.89 -0.04
CA ARG A 94 28.45 31.03 -0.87
C ARG A 94 27.48 32.22 -0.99
N GLY A 95 27.47 33.06 0.04
CA GLY A 95 27.53 34.54 -0.10
C GLY A 95 26.28 35.30 -0.55
N ARG A 96 25.17 34.65 -0.90
CA ARG A 96 23.94 35.36 -1.29
C ARG A 96 22.85 35.21 -0.22
N GLN A 97 22.73 36.19 0.68
CA GLN A 97 21.62 36.25 1.65
C GLN A 97 20.29 36.19 0.89
N LEU A 98 19.63 35.03 0.90
CA LEU A 98 18.23 34.93 0.50
C LEU A 98 17.42 35.60 1.60
N THR A 99 16.80 36.74 1.30
CA THR A 99 15.73 37.26 2.14
C THR A 99 14.72 36.13 2.33
N PRO A 100 14.36 35.78 3.57
CA PRO A 100 13.39 34.71 3.81
C PRO A 100 12.12 35.08 3.05
N ALA A 101 11.77 34.27 2.06
CA ALA A 101 10.52 34.45 1.35
C ALA A 101 9.42 34.34 2.40
N VAL A 102 8.74 35.46 2.66
CA VAL A 102 7.58 35.48 3.55
C VAL A 102 6.52 34.64 2.85
N VAL A 103 6.46 33.35 3.20
CA VAL A 103 5.40 32.46 2.74
C VAL A 103 4.12 33.00 3.36
N ARG A 104 3.36 33.77 2.58
CA ARG A 104 2.03 34.24 2.98
C ARG A 104 1.16 33.01 3.17
N LEU A 105 1.04 32.56 4.42
CA LEU A 105 0.07 31.54 4.79
C LEU A 105 -1.31 32.07 4.40
N ARG A 106 -2.06 31.26 3.65
CA ARG A 106 -3.46 31.57 3.38
C ARG A 106 -4.15 31.69 4.74
N LYS A 107 -5.01 32.69 4.91
CA LYS A 107 -5.86 32.78 6.10
C LYS A 107 -6.64 31.45 6.19
N PRO A 108 -6.56 30.73 7.31
CA PRO A 108 -7.39 29.55 7.49
C PRO A 108 -8.87 29.95 7.40
N GLN A 109 -9.67 29.08 6.79
CA GLN A 109 -11.13 29.18 6.89
C GLN A 109 -11.56 28.44 8.14
N GLY A 110 -12.38 29.07 8.99
CA GLY A 110 -12.80 28.49 10.27
C GLY A 110 -11.62 28.20 11.20
N ASP A 111 -11.68 27.07 11.92
CA ASP A 111 -10.70 26.68 12.94
C ASP A 111 -9.47 25.89 12.43
N ALA A 112 -9.40 25.64 11.12
CA ALA A 112 -8.31 24.92 10.45
C ALA A 112 -8.08 23.46 10.92
N THR A 113 -9.07 22.82 11.52
CA THR A 113 -8.97 21.41 11.97
C THR A 113 -9.06 20.40 10.83
N CYS A 114 -9.81 20.73 9.79
CA CYS A 114 -10.16 19.86 8.68
C CYS A 114 -9.55 20.34 7.37
N PHE A 115 -9.61 19.49 6.35
CA PHE A 115 -9.22 19.89 5.01
C PHE A 115 -10.26 20.89 4.48
N ASN A 116 -9.79 22.07 4.03
CA ASN A 116 -10.58 23.32 3.81
C ASN A 116 -11.71 23.27 2.75
N SER A 117 -12.28 22.12 2.41
CA SER A 117 -13.26 22.03 1.33
C SER A 117 -14.29 20.92 1.48
N ALA A 118 -14.35 20.20 2.61
CA ALA A 118 -15.32 19.11 2.78
C ALA A 118 -15.86 19.05 4.22
N LEU A 119 -17.09 18.54 4.34
CA LEU A 119 -17.61 18.01 5.59
C LEU A 119 -17.13 16.56 5.72
N GLU A 120 -16.34 16.27 6.74
CA GLU A 120 -15.90 14.91 7.07
C GLU A 120 -16.94 14.24 7.97
N VAL A 121 -17.54 13.16 7.48
CA VAL A 121 -18.60 12.40 8.13
C VAL A 121 -18.04 11.04 8.52
N THR A 122 -18.10 10.71 9.81
CA THR A 122 -17.74 9.35 10.29
C THR A 122 -18.98 8.49 10.33
N ILE A 123 -19.00 7.43 9.53
CA ILE A 123 -20.11 6.48 9.44
C ILE A 123 -19.64 5.13 9.98
N ILE A 124 -20.37 4.62 10.96
CA ILE A 124 -20.20 3.27 11.53
C ILE A 124 -21.55 2.56 11.33
N PRO A 125 -21.69 1.75 10.26
CA PRO A 125 -22.93 1.03 10.00
C PRO A 125 -23.21 -0.02 11.06
N GLY A 126 -24.45 -0.08 11.55
CA GLY A 126 -24.94 -1.11 12.45
C GLY A 126 -25.74 -2.21 11.71
N PRO A 127 -26.00 -3.36 12.36
CA PRO A 127 -26.90 -4.38 11.81
C PRO A 127 -28.31 -3.85 11.48
N GLU A 128 -28.81 -2.88 12.25
CA GLU A 128 -30.11 -2.24 12.07
C GLU A 128 -30.24 -1.42 10.79
N ASP A 129 -29.11 -1.05 10.19
CA ASP A 129 -29.06 -0.31 8.92
C ASP A 129 -29.24 -1.22 7.69
N ASN A 130 -29.37 -2.54 7.91
CA ASN A 130 -29.54 -3.59 6.88
C ASN A 130 -28.46 -3.54 5.78
N PRO A 131 -27.17 -3.70 6.13
CA PRO A 131 -26.09 -3.73 5.15
C PRO A 131 -26.25 -4.89 4.15
N PRO A 132 -25.81 -4.75 2.89
CA PRO A 132 -25.72 -5.87 1.96
C PRO A 132 -24.90 -7.02 2.53
N ALA A 133 -25.21 -8.26 2.15
CA ALA A 133 -24.59 -9.47 2.75
C ALA A 133 -23.05 -9.46 2.71
N ALA A 134 -22.45 -8.98 1.62
CA ALA A 134 -20.99 -8.86 1.50
C ALA A 134 -20.41 -7.85 2.51
N VAL A 135 -21.10 -6.72 2.69
CA VAL A 135 -20.73 -5.67 3.66
C VAL A 135 -20.90 -6.18 5.09
N GLN A 136 -22.02 -6.87 5.37
CA GLN A 136 -22.27 -7.47 6.69
C GLN A 136 -21.17 -8.47 7.07
N LYS A 137 -20.79 -9.37 6.15
CA LYS A 137 -19.71 -10.32 6.35
C LYS A 137 -18.38 -9.61 6.65
N TYR A 138 -18.05 -8.57 5.89
CA TYR A 138 -16.83 -7.80 6.12
C TYR A 138 -16.83 -7.10 7.48
N LEU A 139 -17.93 -6.43 7.86
CA LEU A 139 -18.04 -5.72 9.12
C LEU A 139 -17.98 -6.67 10.32
N ALA A 140 -18.54 -7.87 10.21
CA ALA A 140 -18.45 -8.89 11.25
C ALA A 140 -16.99 -9.34 11.51
N GLN A 141 -16.17 -9.38 10.46
CA GLN A 141 -14.73 -9.68 10.56
C GLN A 141 -13.89 -8.48 11.00
N ASN A 142 -14.42 -7.26 10.86
CA ASN A 142 -13.71 -6.01 11.09
C ASN A 142 -14.56 -5.05 11.96
N PRO A 143 -14.83 -5.38 13.24
CA PRO A 143 -15.77 -4.63 14.08
C PRO A 143 -15.37 -3.16 14.31
N ASN A 144 -14.09 -2.82 14.14
CA ASN A 144 -13.57 -1.45 14.28
C ASN A 144 -13.67 -0.63 12.98
N LYS A 145 -14.19 -1.21 11.90
CA LYS A 145 -14.31 -0.54 10.61
C LYS A 145 -15.25 0.65 10.71
N HIS A 146 -14.76 1.79 10.28
CA HIS A 146 -15.53 3.01 10.06
C HIS A 146 -15.17 3.62 8.70
N TYR A 147 -16.08 4.44 8.18
CA TYR A 147 -15.91 5.16 6.92
C TYR A 147 -15.82 6.66 7.20
N ALA A 148 -14.73 7.28 6.75
CA ALA A 148 -14.51 8.73 6.85
C ALA A 148 -14.89 9.40 5.53
N VAL A 149 -16.19 9.62 5.34
CA VAL A 149 -16.78 10.18 4.12
C VAL A 149 -16.46 11.67 4.01
N LYS A 150 -16.14 12.15 2.81
CA LYS A 150 -15.93 13.57 2.51
C LYS A 150 -17.08 14.07 1.64
N SER A 151 -17.95 14.90 2.21
CA SER A 151 -19.11 15.48 1.51
C SER A 151 -18.81 16.91 1.07
N PHE A 152 -19.15 17.22 -0.19
CA PHE A 152 -19.02 18.55 -0.82
C PHE A 152 -20.43 19.06 -1.16
N PRO A 153 -21.19 19.57 -0.16
CA PRO A 153 -22.62 19.81 -0.27
C PRO A 153 -23.03 20.84 -1.33
N THR A 154 -22.15 21.75 -1.73
CA THR A 154 -22.40 22.70 -2.82
C THR A 154 -22.43 22.04 -4.21
N THR A 155 -21.85 20.85 -4.34
CA THR A 155 -21.75 20.12 -5.63
C THR A 155 -22.43 18.75 -5.60
N GLY A 156 -22.93 18.33 -4.43
CA GLY A 156 -23.41 16.97 -4.18
C GLY A 156 -22.33 15.89 -4.21
N LYS A 157 -21.09 16.19 -4.61
CA LYS A 157 -20.01 15.20 -4.64
C LYS A 157 -19.72 14.69 -3.24
N THR A 158 -19.57 13.38 -3.13
CA THR A 158 -19.29 12.69 -1.87
C THR A 158 -18.24 11.63 -2.15
N GLN A 159 -17.15 11.64 -1.40
CA GLN A 159 -16.08 10.64 -1.53
C GLN A 159 -16.07 9.72 -0.31
N VAL A 160 -16.08 8.43 -0.56
CA VAL A 160 -15.97 7.37 0.45
C VAL A 160 -14.60 6.72 0.29
N PRO A 161 -13.55 7.23 0.96
CA PRO A 161 -12.27 6.55 1.01
C PRO A 161 -12.37 5.31 1.90
N GLY A 162 -11.51 4.32 1.66
CA GLY A 162 -11.48 3.13 2.50
C GLY A 162 -12.51 2.07 2.13
N VAL A 163 -13.06 2.10 0.90
CA VAL A 163 -13.93 1.06 0.35
C VAL A 163 -13.08 -0.19 0.10
N VAL A 164 -13.55 -1.35 0.52
CA VAL A 164 -12.74 -2.58 0.58
C VAL A 164 -13.39 -3.75 -0.14
N CYS A 165 -14.73 -3.76 -0.29
CA CYS A 165 -15.38 -4.82 -1.03
C CYS A 165 -15.07 -4.67 -2.52
N ALA A 166 -14.60 -5.73 -3.17
CA ALA A 166 -14.29 -5.71 -4.61
C ALA A 166 -15.52 -5.39 -5.48
N SER A 167 -16.73 -5.68 -4.99
CA SER A 167 -18.00 -5.30 -5.61
C SER A 167 -18.33 -3.80 -5.50
N LEU A 168 -17.58 -3.05 -4.69
CA LEU A 168 -17.82 -1.65 -4.33
C LEU A 168 -19.13 -1.39 -3.57
N GLU A 169 -19.86 -2.45 -3.19
CA GLU A 169 -21.16 -2.36 -2.52
C GLU A 169 -21.11 -1.60 -1.20
N ASP A 170 -19.99 -1.68 -0.46
CA ASP A 170 -19.81 -0.91 0.77
C ASP A 170 -19.70 0.59 0.49
N GLY A 171 -19.07 0.99 -0.62
CA GLY A 171 -19.03 2.39 -1.06
C GLY A 171 -20.43 2.94 -1.38
N SER A 172 -21.18 2.21 -2.21
CA SER A 172 -22.56 2.56 -2.57
C SER A 172 -23.48 2.59 -1.34
N TYR A 173 -23.37 1.59 -0.47
CA TYR A 173 -24.15 1.50 0.77
C TYR A 173 -23.89 2.69 1.70
N VAL A 174 -22.62 3.03 1.95
CA VAL A 174 -22.25 4.16 2.81
C VAL A 174 -22.73 5.49 2.21
N ALA A 175 -22.63 5.68 0.90
CA ALA A 175 -23.18 6.86 0.23
C ALA A 175 -24.70 6.96 0.37
N ARG A 176 -25.42 5.84 0.28
CA ARG A 176 -26.88 5.79 0.51
C ARG A 176 -27.27 6.05 1.96
N LEU A 177 -26.52 5.55 2.94
CA LEU A 177 -26.73 5.90 4.35
C LEU A 177 -26.61 7.41 4.57
N TRP A 178 -25.62 8.04 3.95
CA TRP A 178 -25.44 9.47 4.02
C TRP A 178 -26.60 10.24 3.36
N ALA A 179 -27.01 9.84 2.15
CA ALA A 179 -28.14 10.45 1.44
C ALA A 179 -29.47 10.32 2.22
N LYS A 180 -29.72 9.13 2.81
CA LYS A 180 -30.88 8.87 3.67
C LYS A 180 -30.87 9.78 4.90
N PHE A 181 -29.76 9.86 5.61
CA PHE A 181 -29.62 10.73 6.78
C PHE A 181 -29.90 12.20 6.45
N LEU A 182 -29.36 12.70 5.34
CA LEU A 182 -29.60 14.07 4.89
C LEU A 182 -31.09 14.32 4.56
N THR A 183 -31.75 13.36 3.91
CA THR A 183 -33.18 13.42 3.61
C THR A 183 -34.00 13.48 4.89
N GLU A 184 -33.73 12.59 5.85
CA GLU A 184 -34.41 12.53 7.14
C GLU A 184 -34.16 13.75 8.02
N ALA A 185 -33.09 14.49 7.77
CA ALA A 185 -32.76 15.75 8.43
C ALA A 185 -33.39 16.98 7.74
N GLY A 186 -34.15 16.80 6.65
CA GLY A 186 -34.81 17.90 5.95
C GLY A 186 -33.85 18.82 5.19
N ILE A 187 -32.69 18.30 4.77
CA ILE A 187 -31.62 19.07 4.10
C ILE A 187 -31.86 19.25 2.59
N ALA A 188 -32.86 18.55 2.05
CA ALA A 188 -33.21 18.58 0.64
C ALA A 188 -33.47 20.02 0.14
N ALA A 189 -32.89 20.39 -1.00
CA ALA A 189 -33.10 21.72 -1.59
C ALA A 189 -34.55 21.91 -2.06
N ASN A 190 -35.16 20.86 -2.60
CA ASN A 190 -36.60 20.70 -2.78
C ASN A 190 -37.15 19.75 -1.70
N PRO A 191 -37.95 20.22 -0.73
CA PRO A 191 -38.52 19.38 0.33
C PRO A 191 -39.41 18.23 -0.15
N GLU A 192 -39.94 18.30 -1.38
CA GLU A 192 -40.81 17.26 -1.97
C GLU A 192 -40.02 16.08 -2.54
N GLU A 193 -38.71 16.23 -2.75
CA GLU A 193 -37.86 15.22 -3.37
C GLU A 193 -36.78 14.73 -2.38
N PRO A 194 -36.56 13.41 -2.24
CA PRO A 194 -35.49 12.91 -1.38
C PRO A 194 -34.10 13.18 -1.98
N ILE A 195 -33.09 13.28 -1.11
CA ILE A 195 -31.69 13.24 -1.54
C ILE A 195 -31.36 11.79 -1.89
N THR A 196 -30.92 11.56 -3.12
CA THR A 196 -30.57 10.23 -3.63
C THR A 196 -29.18 10.24 -4.26
N VAL A 197 -28.64 9.05 -4.58
CA VAL A 197 -27.36 8.93 -5.28
C VAL A 197 -27.61 8.88 -6.78
N ALA A 198 -27.22 9.93 -7.51
CA ALA A 198 -27.40 10.03 -8.96
C ALA A 198 -26.36 9.23 -9.76
N ARG A 199 -25.13 9.21 -9.26
CA ARG A 199 -23.98 8.60 -9.94
C ARG A 199 -23.01 8.03 -8.93
N GLU A 200 -22.44 6.89 -9.27
CA GLU A 200 -21.44 6.16 -8.50
C GLU A 200 -20.25 5.83 -9.39
N THR A 201 -19.03 6.10 -8.93
CA THR A 201 -17.82 5.83 -9.73
C THR A 201 -16.60 5.60 -8.82
N PRO A 202 -15.83 4.52 -9.00
CA PRO A 202 -14.53 4.40 -8.35
C PRO A 202 -13.55 5.43 -8.93
N ILE A 203 -12.95 6.27 -8.10
CA ILE A 203 -11.99 7.30 -8.57
C ILE A 203 -10.54 6.88 -8.34
N MET A 204 -10.30 5.94 -7.43
CA MET A 204 -8.98 5.42 -7.11
C MET A 204 -9.10 3.97 -6.66
N LEU A 205 -8.55 3.04 -7.42
CA LEU A 205 -8.46 1.63 -7.04
C LEU A 205 -7.00 1.29 -6.73
N ASN A 206 -6.78 0.66 -5.57
CA ASN A 206 -5.47 0.22 -5.12
C ASN A 206 -5.48 -1.29 -4.86
N PHE A 207 -4.50 -1.98 -5.41
CA PHE A 207 -4.35 -3.43 -5.32
C PHE A 207 -3.02 -3.80 -4.69
N LYS A 208 -2.99 -4.95 -4.03
CA LYS A 208 -1.80 -5.55 -3.46
C LYS A 208 -1.71 -7.03 -3.85
N TYR A 209 -0.50 -7.54 -3.91
CA TYR A 209 -0.18 -8.96 -3.99
C TYR A 209 1.24 -9.19 -3.44
N PHE A 210 1.59 -10.44 -3.21
CA PHE A 210 2.80 -10.83 -2.49
C PHE A 210 3.52 -11.96 -3.23
N LEU A 211 4.85 -11.93 -3.25
CA LEU A 211 5.65 -13.07 -3.68
C LEU A 211 5.39 -14.26 -2.75
N TYR A 212 5.11 -15.44 -3.30
CA TYR A 212 5.11 -16.66 -2.51
C TYR A 212 6.54 -17.00 -2.11
N ARG A 213 6.78 -17.06 -0.81
CA ARG A 213 8.10 -17.29 -0.22
C ARG A 213 8.06 -18.57 0.60
N ARG A 214 9.03 -19.45 0.38
CA ARG A 214 9.25 -20.65 1.21
C ARG A 214 10.07 -20.34 2.48
N ASP A 215 10.80 -19.23 2.46
CA ASP A 215 11.65 -18.74 3.55
C ASP A 215 11.63 -17.20 3.54
N GLU A 216 11.70 -16.56 4.70
CA GLU A 216 11.71 -15.10 4.82
C GLU A 216 12.89 -14.44 4.10
N ARG A 217 13.99 -15.17 3.92
CA ARG A 217 15.18 -14.75 3.19
C ARG A 217 14.94 -14.64 1.70
N VAL A 218 13.88 -15.22 1.14
CA VAL A 218 13.56 -15.05 -0.28
C VAL A 218 13.13 -13.60 -0.52
N ILE A 219 13.88 -12.91 -1.38
CA ILE A 219 13.70 -11.49 -1.70
C ILE A 219 13.72 -11.24 -3.21
N LEU A 220 13.10 -10.14 -3.62
CA LEU A 220 13.19 -9.60 -4.97
C LEU A 220 14.46 -8.76 -5.13
N ASN A 221 15.23 -9.05 -6.18
CA ASN A 221 16.33 -8.21 -6.63
C ASN A 221 15.78 -6.97 -7.35
N LEU A 222 15.50 -5.93 -6.57
CA LEU A 222 14.87 -4.71 -7.07
C LEU A 222 15.73 -3.94 -8.09
N SER A 223 17.06 -4.07 -8.04
CA SER A 223 17.94 -3.46 -9.05
C SER A 223 17.72 -4.11 -10.41
N ALA A 224 17.72 -5.45 -10.44
CA ALA A 224 17.50 -6.20 -11.67
C ALA A 224 16.10 -5.93 -12.27
N VAL A 225 15.07 -5.75 -11.42
CA VAL A 225 13.74 -5.31 -11.87
C VAL A 225 13.80 -3.90 -12.47
N ALA A 226 14.47 -2.95 -11.81
CA ALA A 226 14.61 -1.58 -12.32
C ALA A 226 15.36 -1.52 -13.66
N ASP A 227 16.46 -2.26 -13.78
CA ASP A 227 17.25 -2.37 -15.02
C ASP A 227 16.39 -2.93 -16.17
N HIS A 228 15.58 -3.95 -15.90
CA HIS A 228 14.64 -4.48 -16.89
C HIS A 228 13.59 -3.44 -17.32
N LEU A 229 13.00 -2.73 -16.37
CA LEU A 229 11.98 -1.71 -16.66
C LEU A 229 12.55 -0.50 -17.42
N GLU A 230 13.79 -0.09 -17.13
CA GLU A 230 14.48 0.97 -17.88
C GLU A 230 14.75 0.53 -19.32
N THR A 231 15.20 -0.70 -19.51
CA THR A 231 15.40 -1.30 -20.83
C THR A 231 14.10 -1.32 -21.64
N ALA A 232 13.02 -1.82 -21.02
CA ALA A 232 11.72 -1.92 -21.66
C ALA A 232 11.11 -0.54 -21.98
N LYS A 233 11.32 0.45 -21.09
CA LYS A 233 10.95 1.84 -21.33
C LYS A 233 11.69 2.41 -22.56
N SER A 234 13.00 2.24 -22.64
CA SER A 234 13.80 2.73 -23.78
C SER A 234 13.37 2.09 -25.10
N ALA A 235 13.07 0.79 -25.10
CA ALA A 235 12.54 0.09 -26.27
C ALA A 235 11.17 0.64 -26.70
N TYR A 236 10.28 0.90 -25.72
CA TYR A 236 8.97 1.51 -25.99
C TYR A 236 9.09 2.93 -26.58
N GLU A 237 9.94 3.78 -25.99
CA GLU A 237 10.18 5.15 -26.50
C GLU A 237 10.79 5.15 -27.90
N PHE A 238 11.67 4.20 -28.19
CA PHE A 238 12.21 4.01 -29.53
C PHE A 238 11.11 3.61 -30.53
N ALA A 239 10.30 2.60 -30.19
CA ALA A 239 9.19 2.15 -31.04
C ALA A 239 8.19 3.27 -31.36
N GLU A 240 7.82 4.10 -30.36
CA GLU A 240 6.93 5.26 -30.56
C GLU A 240 7.54 6.32 -31.48
N ARG A 241 8.84 6.63 -31.35
CA ARG A 241 9.52 7.57 -32.26
C ARG A 241 9.56 7.07 -33.70
N THR A 242 9.60 5.74 -33.87
CA THR A 242 9.64 5.11 -35.19
C THR A 242 8.27 4.89 -35.83
N ARG A 243 7.17 5.06 -35.08
CA ARG A 243 5.82 5.00 -35.65
C ARG A 243 5.61 6.18 -36.60
N GLY A 244 5.46 5.88 -37.89
CA GLY A 244 5.29 6.87 -38.95
C GLY A 244 6.55 7.19 -39.75
N ILE A 245 7.68 6.54 -39.44
CA ILE A 245 8.90 6.58 -40.25
C ILE A 245 8.77 5.61 -41.43
N GLU A 246 9.21 6.00 -42.64
CA GLU A 246 9.19 5.10 -43.81
C GLU A 246 10.05 3.85 -43.57
N LYS A 247 9.66 2.73 -44.19
CA LYS A 247 10.22 1.38 -43.95
C LYS A 247 11.76 1.31 -44.09
N ALA A 248 12.35 2.16 -44.94
CA ALA A 248 13.80 2.23 -45.16
C ALA A 248 14.56 2.94 -44.01
N GLU A 249 13.98 4.01 -43.46
CA GLU A 249 14.55 4.74 -42.33
C GLU A 249 14.39 3.94 -41.01
N LEU A 250 13.32 3.14 -40.91
CA LEU A 250 13.12 2.20 -39.81
C LEU A 250 14.26 1.17 -39.71
N ALA A 251 14.71 0.60 -40.84
CA ALA A 251 15.79 -0.39 -40.85
C ALA A 251 17.14 0.20 -40.40
N VAL A 252 17.40 1.47 -40.72
CA VAL A 252 18.61 2.18 -40.27
C VAL A 252 18.52 2.47 -38.77
N ALA A 253 17.37 2.96 -38.29
CA ALA A 253 17.13 3.23 -36.88
C ALA A 253 17.22 1.93 -36.05
N GLU A 254 16.61 0.83 -36.51
CA GLU A 254 16.72 -0.48 -35.87
C GLU A 254 18.18 -0.93 -35.79
N LYS A 255 18.94 -0.85 -36.89
CA LYS A 255 20.36 -1.23 -36.89
C LYS A 255 21.17 -0.39 -35.90
N MET A 256 20.92 0.92 -35.81
CA MET A 256 21.56 1.80 -34.83
C MET A 256 21.19 1.42 -33.40
N PHE A 257 19.91 1.16 -33.12
CA PHE A 257 19.45 0.77 -31.81
C PHE A 257 19.98 -0.60 -31.38
N LYS A 258 19.96 -1.61 -32.28
CA LYS A 258 20.57 -2.94 -32.08
C LYS A 258 22.06 -2.85 -31.75
N THR A 259 22.77 -1.91 -32.38
CA THR A 259 24.21 -1.72 -32.15
C THR A 259 24.48 -1.03 -30.82
N ALA A 260 23.69 0.00 -30.48
CA ALA A 260 23.86 0.77 -29.25
C ALA A 260 23.37 0.02 -27.99
N ASN A 261 22.38 -0.87 -28.13
CA ASN A 261 21.74 -1.58 -27.03
C ASN A 261 21.63 -3.08 -27.31
N ARG A 262 22.74 -3.69 -27.72
CA ARG A 262 22.81 -5.10 -28.12
C ARG A 262 22.18 -6.05 -27.07
N ASP A 263 22.45 -5.80 -25.80
CA ASP A 263 21.90 -6.61 -24.70
C ASP A 263 20.39 -6.41 -24.51
N ALA A 264 19.91 -5.16 -24.62
CA ALA A 264 18.49 -4.82 -24.57
C ALA A 264 17.69 -5.46 -25.72
N TRP A 265 18.28 -5.49 -26.91
CA TRP A 265 17.62 -6.01 -28.10
C TRP A 265 17.55 -7.54 -28.10
N SER A 266 18.60 -8.22 -27.64
CA SER A 266 18.58 -9.69 -27.47
C SER A 266 17.52 -10.13 -26.45
N ILE A 267 17.27 -9.31 -25.43
CA ILE A 267 16.17 -9.46 -24.46
C ILE A 267 14.80 -9.27 -25.14
N TYR A 268 14.70 -8.40 -26.14
CA TYR A 268 13.47 -8.09 -26.86
C TYR A 268 13.12 -9.16 -27.91
N GLU A 269 14.10 -9.70 -28.64
CA GLU A 269 13.89 -10.77 -29.64
C GLU A 269 13.62 -12.15 -29.02
N GLY A 270 14.09 -12.43 -27.80
CA GLY A 270 13.86 -13.69 -27.08
C GLY A 270 12.63 -13.68 -26.15
N ALA A 271 11.96 -12.53 -26.02
CA ALA A 271 10.72 -12.40 -25.26
C ALA A 271 9.56 -12.94 -26.10
N GLU A 272 9.13 -14.17 -25.83
CA GLU A 272 7.82 -14.65 -26.29
C GLU A 272 6.75 -13.59 -25.99
N LYS A 273 5.75 -13.46 -26.87
CA LYS A 273 4.66 -12.44 -26.88
C LYS A 273 3.97 -12.13 -25.53
N SER A 274 4.21 -12.89 -24.46
CA SER A 274 3.65 -12.67 -23.12
C SER A 274 4.41 -11.66 -22.25
N SER A 275 5.59 -11.17 -22.65
CA SER A 275 6.37 -10.20 -21.85
C SER A 275 6.43 -8.78 -22.43
N GLU A 276 5.52 -8.42 -23.33
CA GLU A 276 5.39 -7.03 -23.77
C GLU A 276 4.86 -6.16 -22.61
N LEU A 277 5.40 -4.95 -22.49
CA LEU A 277 4.91 -3.99 -21.50
C LEU A 277 3.42 -3.72 -21.76
N PRO A 278 2.53 -3.89 -20.76
CA PRO A 278 1.10 -3.67 -20.96
C PRO A 278 0.81 -2.19 -21.24
N PHE A 279 1.65 -1.30 -20.68
CA PHE A 279 1.51 0.14 -20.78
C PHE A 279 2.89 0.83 -20.76
N PRO A 280 2.98 2.10 -21.23
CA PRO A 280 4.21 2.87 -21.19
C PRO A 280 4.67 3.15 -19.76
N VAL A 281 5.95 2.92 -19.46
CA VAL A 281 6.57 3.30 -18.18
C VAL A 281 7.15 4.71 -18.31
N ARG A 282 6.67 5.66 -17.51
CA ARG A 282 7.15 7.07 -17.58
C ARG A 282 8.28 7.37 -16.62
N GLU A 283 8.19 6.84 -15.42
CA GLU A 283 9.04 7.22 -14.30
C GLU A 283 9.44 5.96 -13.54
N ILE A 284 10.73 5.84 -13.24
CA ILE A 284 11.30 4.77 -12.41
C ILE A 284 12.14 5.49 -11.36
N LYS A 285 11.79 5.30 -10.09
CA LYS A 285 12.57 5.78 -8.95
C LYS A 285 13.21 4.59 -8.29
N ARG A 286 14.53 4.48 -8.44
CA ARG A 286 15.37 3.63 -7.61
C ARG A 286 15.46 4.29 -6.23
N VAL A 287 15.12 3.59 -5.16
CA VAL A 287 15.17 4.16 -3.80
C VAL A 287 16.60 4.06 -3.27
N GLN A 288 17.04 5.14 -2.60
CA GLN A 288 18.42 5.29 -2.10
C GLN A 288 18.81 4.24 -1.04
N ASP A 289 17.83 3.62 -0.36
CA ASP A 289 18.07 2.67 0.73
C ASP A 289 17.68 1.21 0.40
N GLY A 290 17.40 0.91 -0.88
CA GLY A 290 17.13 -0.46 -1.35
C GLY A 290 15.83 -1.11 -0.85
N GLN A 291 14.98 -0.40 -0.12
CA GLN A 291 13.77 -1.00 0.48
C GLN A 291 12.65 -1.27 -0.54
N ASN A 292 12.52 -0.42 -1.55
CA ASN A 292 11.51 -0.55 -2.60
C ASN A 292 11.97 0.12 -3.90
N ILE A 293 11.28 -0.19 -4.99
CA ILE A 293 11.31 0.62 -6.22
C ILE A 293 9.91 1.15 -6.48
N SER A 294 9.82 2.35 -7.05
CA SER A 294 8.55 2.95 -7.44
C SER A 294 8.60 3.29 -8.92
N PHE A 295 7.66 2.78 -9.70
CA PHE A 295 7.53 3.12 -11.12
C PHE A 295 6.10 3.47 -11.49
N LYS A 296 5.91 4.12 -12.64
CA LYS A 296 4.58 4.58 -13.08
C LYS A 296 4.28 4.15 -14.51
N PHE A 297 3.20 3.41 -14.67
CA PHE A 297 2.56 3.14 -15.95
C PHE A 297 1.60 4.27 -16.33
N VAL A 298 1.39 4.48 -17.62
CA VAL A 298 0.32 5.34 -18.15
C VAL A 298 -0.77 4.45 -18.71
N SER A 299 -1.90 4.39 -18.00
CA SER A 299 -3.09 3.66 -18.46
C SER A 299 -3.57 4.18 -19.83
N PRO A 300 -4.42 3.43 -20.55
CA PRO A 300 -5.00 3.89 -21.82
C PRO A 300 -5.77 5.21 -21.69
N ALA A 301 -6.35 5.47 -20.51
CA ALA A 301 -7.01 6.73 -20.18
C ALA A 301 -6.03 7.90 -19.88
N GLY A 302 -4.72 7.72 -20.04
CA GLY A 302 -3.70 8.73 -19.75
C GLY A 302 -3.39 8.91 -18.26
N LYS A 303 -4.09 8.21 -17.37
CA LYS A 303 -3.87 8.29 -15.91
C LYS A 303 -2.60 7.53 -15.53
N LYS A 304 -1.81 8.11 -14.62
CA LYS A 304 -0.59 7.50 -14.09
C LYS A 304 -0.95 6.52 -12.97
N VAL A 305 -0.63 5.25 -13.17
CA VAL A 305 -0.77 4.19 -12.16
C VAL A 305 0.62 3.90 -11.58
N ARG A 306 0.76 4.02 -10.27
CA ARG A 306 2.05 3.83 -9.58
C ARG A 306 2.15 2.39 -9.08
N VAL A 307 3.28 1.75 -9.31
CA VAL A 307 3.63 0.48 -8.71
C VAL A 307 4.76 0.69 -7.71
N ASN A 308 4.54 0.24 -6.48
CA ASN A 308 5.58 0.16 -5.46
C ASN A 308 5.89 -1.32 -5.23
N MET A 309 7.13 -1.74 -5.47
CA MET A 309 7.59 -3.11 -5.26
C MET A 309 8.66 -3.12 -4.16
N PHE A 310 8.45 -3.93 -3.13
CA PHE A 310 9.33 -4.04 -1.98
C PHE A 310 10.20 -5.30 -2.08
N TYR A 311 11.42 -5.27 -1.54
CA TYR A 311 12.34 -6.41 -1.65
C TYR A 311 11.77 -7.68 -0.99
N ARG A 312 10.92 -7.54 0.03
CA ARG A 312 10.23 -8.67 0.67
C ARG A 312 9.11 -9.30 -0.17
N GLY A 313 8.90 -8.84 -1.40
CA GLY A 313 7.92 -9.42 -2.32
C GLY A 313 6.53 -8.78 -2.29
N LYS A 314 6.25 -7.84 -1.39
CA LYS A 314 5.01 -7.04 -1.44
C LYS A 314 5.02 -6.14 -2.68
N VAL A 315 3.92 -6.12 -3.43
CA VAL A 315 3.73 -5.22 -4.56
C VAL A 315 2.39 -4.51 -4.41
N ASN A 316 2.41 -3.18 -4.50
CA ASN A 316 1.21 -2.35 -4.49
C ASN A 316 1.04 -1.67 -5.85
N ILE A 317 -0.15 -1.81 -6.46
CA ILE A 317 -0.57 -1.06 -7.65
C ILE A 317 -1.55 0.01 -7.18
N LEU A 318 -1.20 1.28 -7.36
CA LEU A 318 -1.89 2.42 -6.76
C LEU A 318 -2.42 3.38 -7.83
N GLY A 319 -3.63 3.89 -7.62
CA GLY A 319 -4.16 5.01 -8.38
C GLY A 319 -4.91 4.63 -9.66
N SER A 320 -5.30 3.36 -9.84
CA SER A 320 -6.04 2.96 -11.05
C SER A 320 -7.43 3.61 -11.12
N ALA A 321 -7.97 3.78 -12.33
CA ALA A 321 -9.34 4.23 -12.55
C ALA A 321 -10.30 3.05 -12.82
N ASP A 322 -9.76 1.92 -13.25
CA ASP A 322 -10.50 0.72 -13.65
C ASP A 322 -9.83 -0.55 -13.10
N PHE A 323 -10.53 -1.68 -13.19
CA PHE A 323 -10.06 -2.99 -12.72
C PHE A 323 -9.14 -3.72 -13.70
N GLU A 324 -9.12 -3.34 -14.98
CA GLU A 324 -8.37 -4.05 -16.02
C GLU A 324 -6.90 -3.62 -16.06
N THR A 325 -6.64 -2.32 -15.87
CA THR A 325 -5.28 -1.77 -15.83
C THR A 325 -4.41 -2.47 -14.77
N PRO A 326 -4.85 -2.69 -13.51
CA PRO A 326 -4.07 -3.41 -12.51
C PRO A 326 -3.89 -4.88 -12.83
N LYS A 327 -4.89 -5.54 -13.43
CA LYS A 327 -4.79 -6.95 -13.87
C LYS A 327 -3.72 -7.11 -14.95
N ALA A 328 -3.69 -6.23 -15.94
CA ALA A 328 -2.67 -6.26 -17.00
C ALA A 328 -1.26 -6.02 -16.44
N ILE A 329 -1.11 -5.05 -15.53
CA ILE A 329 0.16 -4.80 -14.83
C ILE A 329 0.59 -6.02 -14.01
N TYR A 330 -0.33 -6.62 -13.25
CA TYR A 330 -0.08 -7.83 -12.46
C TYR A 330 0.35 -9.00 -13.34
N ALA A 331 -0.37 -9.27 -14.44
CA ALA A 331 -0.06 -10.35 -15.37
C ALA A 331 1.35 -10.19 -15.96
N TYR A 332 1.70 -8.98 -16.42
CA TYR A 332 3.04 -8.68 -16.92
C TYR A 332 4.13 -8.89 -15.86
N LEU A 333 3.95 -8.36 -14.65
CA LEU A 333 4.95 -8.50 -13.59
C LEU A 333 5.10 -9.95 -13.12
N SER A 334 4.00 -10.71 -13.10
CA SER A 334 4.01 -12.14 -12.79
C SER A 334 4.76 -12.95 -13.85
N ALA A 335 4.50 -12.69 -15.13
CA ALA A 335 5.22 -13.32 -16.24
C ALA A 335 6.71 -12.94 -16.24
N LEU A 336 7.05 -11.69 -15.96
CA LEU A 336 8.42 -11.21 -15.84
C LEU A 336 9.20 -11.96 -14.75
N VAL A 337 8.63 -12.09 -13.55
CA VAL A 337 9.28 -12.81 -12.45
C VAL A 337 9.36 -14.30 -12.72
N SER A 338 8.31 -14.90 -13.30
CA SER A 338 8.31 -16.33 -13.66
C SER A 338 9.38 -16.69 -14.68
N SER A 339 9.54 -15.86 -15.71
CA SER A 339 10.49 -16.07 -16.81
C SER A 339 11.94 -15.74 -16.44
N ARG A 340 12.15 -14.92 -15.41
CA ARG A 340 13.49 -14.46 -14.97
C ARG A 340 13.76 -14.73 -13.51
N TRP A 341 13.21 -15.83 -12.99
CA TRP A 341 13.25 -16.18 -11.57
C TRP A 341 14.66 -16.09 -10.98
N GLU A 342 15.64 -16.75 -11.59
CA GLU A 342 17.04 -16.79 -11.14
C GLU A 342 17.72 -15.41 -11.08
N LYS A 343 17.25 -14.44 -11.85
CA LYS A 343 17.81 -13.07 -11.88
C LYS A 343 17.07 -12.12 -10.95
N LEU A 344 15.76 -12.31 -10.81
CA LEU A 344 14.87 -11.38 -10.11
C LEU A 344 14.56 -11.82 -8.67
N VAL A 345 14.78 -13.09 -8.34
CA VAL A 345 14.60 -13.64 -7.00
C VAL A 345 15.94 -14.13 -6.48
N SER A 346 16.25 -13.78 -5.24
CA SER A 346 17.49 -14.15 -4.57
C SER A 346 17.23 -14.46 -3.09
N ILE A 347 18.19 -15.11 -2.44
CA ILE A 347 18.17 -15.30 -0.99
C ILE A 347 19.01 -14.23 -0.31
N GLN A 348 18.44 -13.61 0.72
CA GLN A 348 19.17 -12.76 1.62
C GLN A 348 20.19 -13.59 2.40
N PRO A 349 21.47 -13.16 2.44
CA PRO A 349 22.48 -13.80 3.27
C PRO A 349 22.03 -13.96 4.72
N LEU A 350 22.30 -15.12 5.33
CA LEU A 350 22.11 -15.30 6.77
C LEU A 350 22.89 -14.24 7.56
N PRO A 351 22.32 -13.67 8.63
CA PRO A 351 23.07 -12.81 9.55
C PRO A 351 24.31 -13.54 10.08
N ASP A 352 25.40 -12.81 10.32
CA ASP A 352 26.68 -13.41 10.75
C ASP A 352 26.56 -14.28 12.01
N GLN A 353 25.63 -13.95 12.92
CA GLN A 353 25.35 -14.76 14.11
C GLN A 353 24.79 -16.15 13.76
N ALA A 354 23.85 -16.23 12.81
CA ALA A 354 23.29 -17.49 12.34
C ALA A 354 24.30 -18.30 11.52
N ARG A 355 25.19 -17.62 10.77
CA ARG A 355 26.29 -18.31 10.07
C ARG A 355 27.24 -19.03 11.03
N ARG A 356 27.52 -18.43 12.19
CA ARG A 356 28.39 -19.04 13.21
C ARG A 356 27.76 -20.27 13.84
N THR A 357 26.46 -20.27 14.11
CA THR A 357 25.77 -21.45 14.68
C THR A 357 25.68 -22.60 13.68
N HIS A 358 25.38 -22.32 12.41
CA HIS A 358 25.34 -23.35 11.36
C HIS A 358 26.74 -23.92 11.02
N GLY A 359 27.77 -23.07 10.96
CA GLY A 359 29.15 -23.48 10.65
C GLY A 359 29.91 -24.14 11.81
N ALA A 360 29.40 -24.08 13.04
CA ALA A 360 30.05 -24.69 14.21
C ALA A 360 29.89 -26.22 14.28
N SER A 361 29.09 -26.82 13.40
CA SER A 361 29.04 -28.28 13.22
C SER A 361 30.25 -28.81 12.41
N LYS A 362 31.45 -28.31 12.69
CA LYS A 362 32.66 -29.00 12.20
C LYS A 362 32.62 -30.42 12.79
N PRO A 363 32.74 -31.48 11.97
CA PRO A 363 32.79 -32.83 12.48
C PRO A 363 33.89 -32.89 13.53
N LYS A 364 33.50 -33.15 14.78
CA LYS A 364 34.43 -33.32 15.90
C LYS A 364 35.48 -34.30 15.40
N PRO A 365 36.77 -33.92 15.31
CA PRO A 365 37.80 -34.84 14.82
C PRO A 365 37.66 -36.11 15.64
N LYS A 366 37.49 -37.26 14.97
CA LYS A 366 37.36 -38.56 15.62
C LYS A 366 38.51 -38.69 16.61
N SER A 367 38.22 -38.51 17.89
CA SER A 367 39.21 -38.68 18.96
C SER A 367 39.66 -40.13 18.89
N SER A 368 40.93 -40.32 18.54
CA SER A 368 41.62 -41.57 18.81
C SER A 368 41.45 -41.90 20.30
N SER A 369 41.05 -43.14 20.54
CA SER A 369 40.81 -43.70 21.86
C SER A 369 41.99 -43.46 22.81
N ALA A 370 41.74 -42.74 23.91
CA ALA A 370 42.54 -42.85 25.12
C ALA A 370 41.60 -43.22 26.27
N ALA A 371 42.02 -44.25 27.00
CA ALA A 371 41.26 -45.03 27.96
C ALA A 371 40.72 -44.20 29.15
N ALA A 372 39.55 -44.63 29.62
CA ALA A 372 38.88 -44.12 30.81
C ALA A 372 39.54 -44.60 32.12
N LEU A 373 39.52 -43.74 33.14
CA LEU A 373 39.60 -44.11 34.55
C LEU A 373 38.37 -43.54 35.28
N PRO A 374 37.77 -44.28 36.25
CA PRO A 374 36.56 -43.87 36.94
C PRO A 374 36.84 -43.22 38.31
N GLY A 375 36.03 -42.23 38.66
CA GLY A 375 35.91 -41.66 40.02
C GLY A 375 35.38 -40.23 39.95
N SER A 376 34.55 -39.71 40.84
CA SER A 376 33.70 -40.24 41.90
C SER A 376 32.62 -39.18 42.16
N ALA A 377 31.49 -39.59 42.70
CA ALA A 377 30.34 -38.75 43.03
C ALA A 377 30.66 -37.57 43.97
N ALA A 378 29.93 -36.46 43.80
CA ALA A 378 29.54 -35.60 44.91
C ALA A 378 28.29 -34.76 44.54
N THR A 379 27.26 -34.99 45.33
CA THR A 379 25.97 -34.32 45.46
C THR A 379 26.15 -32.94 46.11
N ALA A 380 25.40 -31.91 45.68
CA ALA A 380 25.00 -30.81 46.57
C ALA A 380 23.80 -30.01 46.04
N THR A 381 22.84 -29.90 46.95
CA THR A 381 21.57 -29.17 47.05
C THR A 381 21.69 -27.65 47.16
N SER A 382 20.52 -27.00 47.16
CA SER A 382 20.15 -25.63 47.58
C SER A 382 20.29 -24.56 46.48
N GLY A 383 19.36 -23.65 46.24
CA GLY A 383 18.27 -23.10 47.05
C GLY A 383 18.35 -21.58 46.92
N GLY A 384 17.27 -20.89 46.56
CA GLY A 384 17.29 -19.43 46.49
C GLY A 384 16.17 -18.80 45.67
N ASP A 385 15.00 -18.69 46.29
CA ASP A 385 13.99 -17.67 45.98
C ASP A 385 14.56 -16.27 46.27
N LEU A 386 14.41 -15.31 45.35
CA LEU A 386 14.24 -13.89 45.69
C LEU A 386 13.36 -13.18 44.64
N ASN A 387 12.42 -12.40 45.19
CA ASN A 387 11.36 -11.61 44.59
C ASN A 387 11.82 -10.53 43.57
N PRO A 388 10.87 -10.01 42.76
CA PRO A 388 11.12 -9.02 41.71
C PRO A 388 11.08 -7.58 42.24
N PRO A 389 11.69 -6.60 41.55
CA PRO A 389 11.32 -5.21 41.73
C PRO A 389 10.23 -4.80 40.73
N GLU A 390 9.06 -4.46 41.28
CA GLU A 390 8.15 -3.48 40.72
C GLU A 390 8.90 -2.15 40.49
N ASN A 391 8.84 -1.62 39.25
CA ASN A 391 8.69 -0.21 38.89
C ASN A 391 9.32 0.07 37.52
N ALA A 392 8.48 0.17 36.49
CA ALA A 392 8.68 1.09 35.36
C ALA A 392 7.38 1.16 34.53
N ALA A 393 6.32 1.69 35.14
CA ALA A 393 5.26 2.34 34.40
C ALA A 393 5.74 3.74 33.94
N ARG A 394 5.31 4.14 32.74
CA ARG A 394 5.50 5.45 32.07
C ARG A 394 6.73 5.57 31.16
N ALA A 395 6.59 5.06 29.93
CA ALA A 395 6.90 5.79 28.70
C ALA A 395 6.63 4.91 27.46
N SER A 396 5.36 4.67 27.09
CA SER A 396 5.04 4.13 25.76
C SER A 396 3.56 4.26 25.40
N GLU A 397 3.07 5.48 25.17
CA GLU A 397 1.73 5.69 24.56
C GLU A 397 1.76 6.39 23.20
N ASP A 398 2.95 6.72 22.66
CA ASP A 398 3.08 7.43 21.37
C ASP A 398 3.61 6.57 20.21
N ALA A 399 3.60 5.24 20.36
CA ALA A 399 4.09 4.28 19.34
C ALA A 399 3.02 3.29 18.82
N THR A 400 1.75 3.47 19.20
CA THR A 400 0.68 2.49 18.96
C THR A 400 -0.07 2.67 17.65
N LEU A 401 0.01 3.83 16.99
CA LEU A 401 -0.68 4.07 15.71
C LEU A 401 0.01 3.46 14.47
N ASP A 402 1.27 3.04 14.58
CA ASP A 402 2.02 2.40 13.48
C ASP A 402 2.11 0.87 13.63
N LYS A 403 1.59 0.32 14.74
CA LYS A 403 1.52 -1.14 15.01
C LYS A 403 0.21 -1.78 14.54
N GLU A 404 -0.92 -1.07 14.60
CA GLU A 404 -2.21 -1.64 14.14
C GLU A 404 -2.21 -1.93 12.62
N GLN A 405 -1.52 -1.14 11.80
CA GLN A 405 -1.35 -1.48 10.37
C GLN A 405 -0.34 -2.61 10.10
N ARG A 406 0.45 -3.03 11.10
CA ARG A 406 1.35 -4.19 10.99
C ARG A 406 0.66 -5.50 11.40
N GLN A 407 -0.28 -5.45 12.34
CA GLN A 407 -0.96 -6.65 12.86
C GLN A 407 -1.98 -7.22 11.88
N ASP A 408 -2.58 -6.37 11.03
CA ASP A 408 -3.43 -6.81 9.91
C ASP A 408 -2.64 -7.50 8.76
N ILE A 409 -1.29 -7.51 8.82
CA ILE A 409 -0.44 -8.16 7.79
C ILE A 409 0.03 -9.55 8.25
N GLU A 410 0.14 -9.82 9.56
CA GLU A 410 0.53 -11.13 10.08
C GLU A 410 -0.63 -12.14 10.10
N ASN A 411 -1.88 -11.70 10.27
CA ASN A 411 -3.04 -12.60 10.33
C ASN A 411 -3.50 -13.16 8.96
N ASP A 412 -2.98 -12.66 7.84
CA ASP A 412 -3.31 -13.15 6.49
C ASP A 412 -2.42 -14.34 6.04
N GLN A 413 -1.46 -14.80 6.86
CA GLN A 413 -0.55 -15.91 6.50
C GLN A 413 -0.94 -17.30 7.06
N GLU A 414 -1.97 -17.40 7.91
CA GLU A 414 -2.41 -18.68 8.49
C GLU A 414 -3.82 -19.08 8.03
N ASN A 415 -3.96 -19.54 6.78
CA ASN A 415 -4.96 -20.55 6.37
C ASN A 415 -4.86 -20.89 4.88
N PRO A 416 -4.18 -21.98 4.48
CA PRO A 416 -4.51 -22.65 3.23
C PRO A 416 -5.75 -23.51 3.47
N LEU A 417 -6.86 -23.16 2.80
CA LEU A 417 -8.07 -23.97 2.75
C LEU A 417 -7.79 -25.28 1.99
N ASP A 418 -7.73 -26.40 2.72
CA ASP A 418 -8.12 -27.71 2.19
C ASP A 418 -9.65 -27.71 2.04
N GLY A 419 -10.12 -27.77 0.80
CA GLY A 419 -11.52 -27.88 0.45
C GLY A 419 -11.66 -28.79 -0.76
N ASP A 420 -11.73 -30.09 -0.48
CA ASP A 420 -12.04 -31.14 -1.44
C ASP A 420 -13.31 -30.80 -2.23
N ALA A 421 -13.18 -30.84 -3.56
CA ALA A 421 -14.31 -30.80 -4.47
C ALA A 421 -15.01 -32.16 -4.51
N LYS A 422 -16.30 -32.17 -4.13
CA LYS A 422 -17.31 -33.11 -4.63
C LYS A 422 -18.50 -32.33 -5.15
#